data_AF-A0A142VDG4-F1
#
_entry.id   AF-A0A142VDG4-F1
#
_cell.length_a   1.000
_cell.length_b   1.000
_cell.length_c   1.000
_cell.angle_alpha   90.00
_cell.angle_beta   90.00
_cell.angle_gamma   90.00
#
_symmetry.space_group_name_H-M   'P 1'
#
loop_
_entity.id
_entity.type
_entity.pdbx_description
1 polymer ?
#
loop_
_entity_poly.entity_id
_entity_poly.type
_entity_poly.pdbx_seq_one_letter_code
_entity_poly.pdbx_strand_id
1 'polypeptide(L)'
;MSQFHSTLSRRDFMKGLGLIGAGVGAATAVSPVFRDLDEMASAPSARINMPWWVKQVDEPTTPIDWNVLPTLGTACDDNNGVVPNIRTRAEYQKVMLDYTMKQYPDWDKGPTLTGVPGPSPDLNYPDYVGDIKDNALCVGATLCNAGLFPTEVIQATGGKYTTIQDRPQGWRCVKPVEQRGGTKWQGTPEEALKVVRAAARFYGFDDVTAIPVDDKFLKVMWGQKRMLRMATPTKFEFGDVDDFVCTPEIQPMSKIVIPKRVKWFLQFSSRQLGEVTKHGVGTCQNAGQLYTYVNWIRTVKTIQEFLWGLGYISLDNINGRFAPTGATGIMAGAGELARWGAVMTPKYGIMVRVMHGVLTDLPLEQSSPINFGGREFCKTCGICAEACPMDAIQKGEPSWEVNHKWDNPGYLHWRNDRSKCGHCPVCQPVCPFNAMDKSFIHELVKGTVSTTPIFNSFFTGMDKNFNYGRKPPAEWWESEQPVGGFDSSV
;
A
#
# COMPACT_ATOMS: atom_id res chain seq x y z
N MET A 1 41.04 -7.21 11.13
CA MET A 1 40.31 -8.48 10.98
C MET A 1 39.82 -8.92 12.35
N SER A 2 38.53 -8.79 12.62
CA SER A 2 37.86 -9.47 13.74
C SER A 2 36.53 -9.99 13.18
N GLN A 3 36.56 -11.23 12.69
CA GLN A 3 35.37 -11.94 12.25
C GLN A 3 34.56 -12.32 13.49
N PHE A 4 33.46 -11.64 13.74
CA PHE A 4 32.41 -12.15 14.63
C PHE A 4 31.33 -12.81 13.77
N HIS A 5 31.57 -14.06 13.37
CA HIS A 5 30.48 -14.95 12.94
C HIS A 5 29.95 -15.67 14.18
N SER A 6 29.00 -15.04 14.88
CA SER A 6 28.23 -15.73 15.91
C SER A 6 27.13 -16.54 15.22
N THR A 7 27.36 -17.83 15.02
CA THR A 7 26.40 -18.82 14.49
C THR A 7 25.43 -19.31 15.59
N LEU A 8 24.82 -18.39 16.33
CA LEU A 8 23.70 -18.74 17.20
C LEU A 8 22.47 -18.93 16.31
N SER A 9 22.04 -20.19 16.12
CA SER A 9 20.79 -20.46 15.42
C SER A 9 19.62 -19.89 16.23
N ARG A 10 18.54 -19.47 15.56
CA ARG A 10 17.30 -19.02 16.22
C ARG A 10 16.84 -20.01 17.30
N ARG A 11 17.02 -21.31 17.06
CA ARG A 11 16.67 -22.37 17.99
C ARG A 11 17.54 -22.35 19.26
N ASP A 12 18.84 -22.12 19.12
CA ASP A 12 19.78 -22.16 20.24
C ASP A 12 19.72 -20.87 21.08
N PHE A 13 19.46 -19.73 20.44
CA PHE A 13 19.14 -18.48 21.15
C PHE A 13 17.84 -18.59 21.96
N MET A 14 16.78 -19.16 21.38
CA MET A 14 15.50 -19.35 22.08
C MET A 14 15.59 -20.34 23.25
N LYS A 15 16.46 -21.35 23.17
CA LYS A 15 16.79 -22.24 24.29
C LYS A 15 17.54 -21.52 25.41
N GLY A 16 18.48 -20.63 25.06
CA GLY A 16 19.27 -19.85 26.03
C GLY A 16 18.45 -18.85 26.84
N LEU A 17 17.33 -18.36 26.30
CA LEU A 17 16.42 -17.42 26.97
C LEU A 17 15.30 -18.09 27.78
N GLY A 18 15.19 -19.42 27.79
CA GLY A 18 14.09 -20.11 28.49
C GLY A 18 12.70 -19.84 27.90
N LEU A 19 12.61 -19.33 26.67
CA LEU A 19 11.38 -18.85 26.03
C LEU A 19 10.53 -19.94 25.34
N ILE A 20 10.67 -21.22 25.71
CA ILE A 20 9.77 -22.28 25.23
C ILE A 20 8.41 -22.27 25.97
N GLY A 21 8.19 -21.37 26.94
CA GLY A 21 6.94 -21.37 27.72
C GLY A 21 6.32 -20.02 28.11
N ALA A 22 6.83 -18.86 27.66
CA ALA A 22 6.40 -17.55 28.18
C ALA A 22 5.75 -16.63 27.13
N GLY A 23 4.91 -17.20 26.26
CA GLY A 23 4.08 -16.48 25.30
C GLY A 23 2.61 -16.35 25.71
N VAL A 24 2.31 -16.31 27.02
CA VAL A 24 0.96 -16.03 27.55
C VAL A 24 1.12 -15.26 28.85
N GLY A 25 0.83 -13.96 28.84
CA GLY A 25 1.00 -13.10 30.01
C GLY A 25 0.06 -11.89 29.99
N ALA A 26 -1.06 -12.06 30.71
CA ALA A 26 -2.03 -11.05 31.18
C ALA A 26 -3.02 -10.43 30.17
N ALA A 27 -4.13 -11.13 29.89
CA ALA A 27 -5.50 -10.76 30.34
C ALA A 27 -6.58 -11.67 29.70
N THR A 28 -7.53 -12.09 30.55
CA THR A 28 -8.80 -12.84 30.34
C THR A 28 -8.77 -14.31 29.90
N ALA A 29 -9.53 -15.12 30.66
CA ALA A 29 -9.68 -16.56 30.53
C ALA A 29 -10.38 -16.93 29.22
N VAL A 30 -9.64 -17.56 28.30
CA VAL A 30 -9.83 -18.89 27.66
C VAL A 30 -8.76 -18.93 26.57
N SER A 31 -7.53 -19.33 26.91
CA SER A 31 -6.52 -19.62 25.89
C SER A 31 -6.91 -20.93 25.19
N PRO A 32 -7.08 -20.97 23.86
CA PRO A 32 -7.41 -22.22 23.17
C PRO A 32 -6.27 -23.22 23.36
N VAL A 33 -6.60 -24.37 23.96
CA VAL A 33 -5.69 -25.51 24.06
C VAL A 33 -5.78 -26.26 22.73
N PHE A 34 -4.79 -26.08 21.86
CA PHE A 34 -4.67 -26.86 20.64
C PHE A 34 -4.18 -28.27 20.97
N ARG A 35 -4.83 -29.29 20.43
CA ARG A 35 -4.50 -30.71 20.67
C ARG A 35 -3.34 -31.18 19.80
N ASP A 36 -3.16 -30.55 18.63
CA ASP A 36 -2.05 -30.82 17.73
C ASP A 36 -1.67 -29.59 16.88
N LEU A 37 -0.62 -29.77 16.07
CA LEU A 37 -0.08 -28.73 15.20
C LEU A 37 -1.04 -28.40 14.03
N ASP A 38 -1.90 -29.32 13.63
CA ASP A 38 -2.87 -29.11 12.55
C ASP A 38 -4.04 -28.26 13.05
N GLU A 39 -4.51 -28.48 14.28
CA GLU A 39 -5.49 -27.65 14.96
C GLU A 39 -4.95 -26.23 15.16
N MET A 40 -3.68 -26.10 15.58
CA MET A 40 -2.99 -24.81 15.68
C MET A 40 -2.83 -24.11 14.31
N ALA A 41 -2.46 -24.84 13.25
CA ALA A 41 -2.33 -24.30 11.89
C ALA A 41 -3.68 -23.93 11.27
N SER A 42 -4.76 -24.57 11.72
CA SER A 42 -6.14 -24.28 11.30
C SER A 42 -6.80 -23.15 12.09
N ALA A 43 -6.19 -22.70 13.19
CA ALA A 43 -6.71 -21.64 14.05
C ALA A 43 -6.82 -20.29 13.30
N PRO A 44 -7.84 -19.45 13.55
CA PRO A 44 -8.02 -18.17 12.87
C PRO A 44 -6.76 -17.28 12.88
N SER A 45 -5.99 -17.29 13.96
CA SER A 45 -4.72 -16.56 14.11
C SER A 45 -3.58 -17.09 13.24
N ALA A 46 -3.61 -18.38 12.85
CA ALA A 46 -2.62 -19.00 11.98
C ALA A 46 -2.95 -18.85 10.48
N ARG A 47 -4.17 -18.40 10.13
CA ARG A 47 -4.67 -18.32 8.75
C ARG A 47 -4.13 -17.12 7.97
N ILE A 48 -3.69 -16.08 8.67
CA ILE A 48 -2.90 -14.99 8.11
C ILE A 48 -1.47 -15.25 8.55
N ASN A 49 -0.55 -15.45 7.60
CA ASN A 49 0.86 -15.71 7.90
C ASN A 49 1.49 -14.41 8.42
N MET A 50 1.13 -13.98 9.63
CA MET A 50 1.69 -12.79 10.28
C MET A 50 2.86 -13.19 11.19
N PRO A 51 3.86 -12.32 11.37
CA PRO A 51 4.90 -12.53 12.37
C PRO A 51 4.33 -12.74 13.77
N TRP A 52 5.01 -13.53 14.60
CA TRP A 52 4.55 -13.97 15.94
C TRP A 52 4.27 -12.81 16.92
N TRP A 53 4.83 -11.63 16.65
CA TRP A 53 4.70 -10.43 17.47
C TRP A 53 3.55 -9.50 17.03
N VAL A 54 2.79 -9.88 16.01
CA VAL A 54 1.60 -9.16 15.55
C VAL A 54 0.36 -9.68 16.29
N LYS A 55 -0.44 -8.76 16.81
CA LYS A 55 -1.69 -9.07 17.51
C LYS A 55 -2.88 -8.61 16.68
N GLN A 56 -3.94 -9.42 16.63
CA GLN A 56 -5.25 -8.95 16.16
C GLN A 56 -5.91 -8.14 17.28
N VAL A 57 -6.66 -7.11 16.90
CA VAL A 57 -7.38 -6.21 17.81
C VAL A 57 -8.74 -5.87 17.23
N ASP A 58 -9.71 -5.53 18.08
CA ASP A 58 -11.10 -5.27 17.64
C ASP A 58 -11.25 -3.94 16.89
N GLU A 59 -10.40 -2.95 17.23
CA GLU A 59 -10.40 -1.63 16.63
C GLU A 59 -8.99 -1.26 16.13
N PRO A 60 -8.88 -0.46 15.04
CA PRO A 60 -7.60 0.09 14.63
C PRO A 60 -6.83 0.76 15.77
N THR A 61 -5.51 0.61 15.78
CA THR A 61 -4.64 1.30 16.75
C THR A 61 -4.61 2.82 16.59
N THR A 62 -5.18 3.33 15.49
CA THR A 62 -5.47 4.74 15.31
C THR A 62 -6.81 5.06 15.96
N PRO A 63 -6.84 5.96 16.96
CA PRO A 63 -8.10 6.47 17.47
C PRO A 63 -8.93 7.12 16.34
N ILE A 64 -10.17 6.69 16.20
CA ILE A 64 -11.15 7.18 15.22
C ILE A 64 -12.41 7.57 15.98
N ASP A 65 -12.90 8.78 15.72
CA ASP A 65 -14.23 9.22 16.15
C ASP A 65 -15.20 9.00 14.98
N TRP A 66 -15.89 7.86 15.03
CA TRP A 66 -16.87 7.47 14.02
C TRP A 66 -18.08 8.41 13.96
N ASN A 67 -18.36 9.22 14.99
CA ASN A 67 -19.50 10.14 14.99
C ASN A 67 -19.25 11.40 14.14
N VAL A 68 -17.98 11.76 13.93
CA VAL A 68 -17.59 12.89 13.08
C VAL A 68 -17.64 12.53 11.60
N LEU A 69 -17.49 11.24 11.27
CA LEU A 69 -17.47 10.78 9.88
C LEU A 69 -18.88 10.62 9.30
N PRO A 70 -19.20 11.31 8.18
CA PRO A 70 -20.48 11.16 7.50
C PRO A 70 -20.59 9.80 6.82
N THR A 71 -21.76 9.18 6.89
CA THR A 71 -22.09 8.00 6.09
C THR A 71 -22.18 8.39 4.62
N LEU A 72 -21.44 7.70 3.75
CA LEU A 72 -21.36 8.02 2.31
C LEU A 72 -21.02 9.50 2.06
N GLY A 73 -20.02 10.00 2.80
CA GLY A 73 -19.57 11.39 2.66
C GLY A 73 -19.11 11.76 1.26
N THR A 74 -18.98 13.05 0.98
CA THR A 74 -18.40 13.53 -0.28
C THR A 74 -16.88 13.63 -0.14
N ALA A 75 -16.13 13.06 -1.08
CA ALA A 75 -14.70 13.34 -1.17
C ALA A 75 -14.48 14.84 -1.46
N CYS A 76 -13.41 15.43 -0.93
CA CYS A 76 -13.02 16.79 -1.28
C CYS A 76 -12.84 16.90 -2.81
N ASP A 77 -13.61 17.80 -3.44
CA ASP A 77 -13.57 18.05 -4.89
C ASP A 77 -12.95 19.42 -5.25
N ASP A 78 -12.41 20.13 -4.25
CA ASP A 78 -11.67 21.37 -4.48
C ASP A 78 -10.50 21.09 -5.43
N ASN A 79 -10.25 22.03 -6.36
CA ASN A 79 -9.19 21.90 -7.37
C ASN A 79 -9.26 20.58 -8.16
N ASN A 80 -10.48 20.16 -8.54
CA ASN A 80 -10.76 18.91 -9.26
C ASN A 80 -10.25 17.65 -8.52
N GLY A 81 -10.29 17.66 -7.18
CA GLY A 81 -9.83 16.55 -6.34
C GLY A 81 -8.30 16.40 -6.28
N VAL A 82 -7.55 17.41 -6.72
CA VAL A 82 -6.09 17.42 -6.68
C VAL A 82 -5.62 18.37 -5.59
N VAL A 83 -4.78 17.87 -4.67
CA VAL A 83 -4.13 18.72 -3.68
C VAL A 83 -3.27 19.76 -4.42
N PRO A 84 -3.50 21.07 -4.20
CA PRO A 84 -2.72 22.10 -4.87
C PRO A 84 -1.26 21.98 -4.46
N ASN A 85 -0.38 22.13 -5.44
CA ASN A 85 1.04 22.05 -5.20
C ASN A 85 1.62 23.45 -4.99
N ILE A 86 2.32 23.69 -3.89
CA ILE A 86 2.89 25.01 -3.58
C ILE A 86 4.17 25.32 -4.36
N ARG A 87 4.75 24.32 -5.04
CA ARG A 87 5.95 24.47 -5.87
C ARG A 87 5.66 24.01 -7.29
N THR A 88 6.29 24.68 -8.24
CA THR A 88 6.38 24.24 -9.62
C THR A 88 7.20 22.95 -9.72
N ARG A 89 7.06 22.24 -10.84
CA ARG A 89 7.81 21.00 -11.06
C ARG A 89 9.33 21.22 -11.05
N ALA A 90 9.82 22.29 -11.66
CA ALA A 90 11.25 22.64 -11.68
C ALA A 90 11.80 22.92 -10.29
N GLU A 91 11.05 23.63 -9.43
CA GLU A 91 11.44 23.88 -8.04
C GLU A 91 11.57 22.59 -7.22
N TYR A 92 10.69 21.60 -7.45
CA TYR A 92 10.86 20.28 -6.85
C TYR A 92 12.15 19.60 -7.30
N GLN A 93 12.42 19.64 -8.61
CA GLN A 93 13.62 18.98 -9.14
C GLN A 93 14.88 19.64 -8.60
N LYS A 94 14.92 20.97 -8.50
CA LYS A 94 16.02 21.67 -7.84
C LYS A 94 16.27 21.17 -6.42
N VAL A 95 15.24 21.14 -5.56
CA VAL A 95 15.37 20.66 -4.18
C VAL A 95 15.88 19.21 -4.13
N MET A 96 15.38 18.36 -5.02
CA MET A 96 15.79 16.95 -5.07
C MET A 96 17.21 16.75 -5.57
N LEU A 97 17.67 17.54 -6.54
CA LEU A 97 19.05 17.50 -7.03
C LEU A 97 20.02 18.01 -5.97
N ASP A 98 19.73 19.16 -5.36
CA ASP A 98 20.54 19.73 -4.27
C ASP A 98 20.66 18.73 -3.11
N TYR A 99 19.54 18.09 -2.75
CA TYR A 99 19.54 17.02 -1.75
C TYR A 99 20.42 15.84 -2.17
N THR A 100 20.29 15.36 -3.41
CA THR A 100 21.00 14.16 -3.89
C THR A 100 22.50 14.41 -3.99
N MET A 101 22.92 15.54 -4.56
CA MET A 101 24.34 15.94 -4.63
C MET A 101 24.93 16.19 -3.25
N LYS A 102 24.15 16.67 -2.28
CA LYS A 102 24.60 16.79 -0.89
C LYS A 102 24.84 15.44 -0.23
N GLN A 103 23.99 14.45 -0.49
CA GLN A 103 24.13 13.09 0.06
C GLN A 103 25.21 12.28 -0.65
N TYR A 104 25.36 12.48 -1.96
CA TYR A 104 26.26 11.74 -2.84
C TYR A 104 27.04 12.73 -3.72
N PRO A 105 28.11 13.36 -3.20
CA PRO A 105 28.86 14.39 -3.93
C PRO A 105 29.50 13.90 -5.23
N ASP A 106 29.83 12.61 -5.29
CA ASP A 106 30.45 11.96 -6.45
C ASP A 106 29.42 11.40 -7.45
N TRP A 107 28.12 11.59 -7.18
CA TRP A 107 27.08 11.11 -8.10
C TRP A 107 27.06 11.95 -9.37
N ASP A 108 27.29 11.29 -10.51
CA ASP A 108 27.13 11.91 -11.82
C ASP A 108 25.63 12.00 -12.18
N LYS A 109 25.18 13.22 -12.39
CA LYS A 109 23.81 13.53 -12.84
C LYS A 109 23.54 13.07 -14.28
N GLY A 110 24.57 12.69 -15.03
CA GLY A 110 24.47 12.25 -16.42
C GLY A 110 23.91 13.32 -17.36
N PRO A 111 23.60 12.95 -18.61
CA PRO A 111 22.95 13.85 -19.55
C PRO A 111 21.48 14.08 -19.19
N THR A 112 20.95 15.26 -19.53
CA THR A 112 19.52 15.54 -19.47
C THR A 112 18.77 14.72 -20.52
N LEU A 113 17.57 14.23 -20.23
CA LEU A 113 16.72 13.56 -21.21
C LEU A 113 15.93 14.55 -22.08
N THR A 114 16.64 15.47 -22.75
CA THR A 114 16.01 16.44 -23.65
C THR A 114 15.17 15.72 -24.71
N GLY A 115 13.87 16.01 -24.77
CA GLY A 115 12.93 15.40 -25.71
C GLY A 115 12.15 14.20 -25.16
N VAL A 116 12.47 13.67 -23.98
CA VAL A 116 11.58 12.73 -23.28
C VAL A 116 10.42 13.52 -22.65
N PRO A 117 9.16 13.13 -22.90
CA PRO A 117 8.01 13.80 -22.28
C PRO A 117 8.11 13.75 -20.75
N GLY A 118 8.22 14.91 -20.11
CA GLY A 118 8.27 15.08 -18.67
C GLY A 118 7.52 16.35 -18.24
N PRO A 119 6.93 16.40 -17.03
CA PRO A 119 6.21 17.59 -16.56
C PRO A 119 7.08 18.84 -16.32
N SER A 120 8.42 18.72 -16.23
CA SER A 120 9.38 19.81 -16.10
C SER A 120 10.01 20.09 -17.47
N PRO A 121 9.64 21.20 -18.12
CA PRO A 121 10.28 21.63 -19.37
C PRO A 121 11.62 22.37 -19.13
N ASP A 122 12.02 22.57 -17.87
CA ASP A 122 13.24 23.30 -17.52
C ASP A 122 14.48 22.46 -17.83
N LEU A 123 15.35 22.93 -18.71
CA LEU A 123 16.57 22.22 -19.11
C LEU A 123 17.64 22.19 -18.00
N ASN A 124 17.58 23.10 -17.02
CA ASN A 124 18.47 23.10 -15.86
C ASN A 124 17.99 22.16 -14.75
N TYR A 125 16.67 21.98 -14.65
CA TYR A 125 16.01 21.12 -13.66
C TYR A 125 14.98 20.19 -14.33
N PRO A 126 15.40 19.33 -15.27
CA PRO A 126 14.48 18.49 -16.03
C PRO A 126 13.96 17.34 -15.17
N ASP A 127 12.89 16.71 -15.62
CA ASP A 127 12.55 15.39 -15.12
C ASP A 127 13.53 14.36 -15.68
N TYR A 128 13.87 13.34 -14.87
CA TYR A 128 14.84 12.28 -15.18
C TYR A 128 16.31 12.76 -15.24
N VAL A 129 16.93 12.90 -14.06
CA VAL A 129 18.31 13.38 -13.90
C VAL A 129 19.16 12.32 -13.22
N GLY A 130 20.07 11.70 -13.95
CA GLY A 130 20.95 10.65 -13.43
C GLY A 130 21.60 9.86 -14.55
N ASP A 131 22.18 8.71 -14.19
CA ASP A 131 22.74 7.77 -15.15
C ASP A 131 21.68 7.39 -16.19
N ILE A 132 22.09 7.30 -17.46
CA ILE A 132 21.20 6.92 -18.58
C ILE A 132 20.49 5.58 -18.33
N LYS A 133 21.11 4.67 -17.58
CA LYS A 133 20.51 3.39 -17.18
C LYS A 133 19.32 3.58 -16.25
N ASP A 134 19.40 4.47 -15.25
CA ASP A 134 18.29 4.77 -14.33
C ASP A 134 17.10 5.34 -15.09
N ASN A 135 17.40 6.26 -15.99
CA ASN A 135 16.45 6.91 -16.86
C ASN A 135 15.76 5.91 -17.80
N ALA A 136 16.52 5.07 -18.49
CA ALA A 136 15.98 4.03 -19.35
C ALA A 136 15.11 3.02 -18.57
N LEU A 137 15.54 2.63 -17.37
CA LEU A 137 14.77 1.76 -16.49
C LEU A 137 13.42 2.39 -16.12
N CYS A 138 13.41 3.68 -15.76
CA CYS A 138 12.18 4.39 -15.42
C CYS A 138 11.24 4.54 -16.62
N VAL A 139 11.77 4.88 -17.81
CA VAL A 139 10.96 4.92 -19.04
C VAL A 139 10.32 3.55 -19.30
N GLY A 140 11.10 2.46 -19.25
CA GLY A 140 10.59 1.10 -19.40
C GLY A 140 9.52 0.74 -18.36
N ALA A 141 9.72 1.15 -17.10
CA ALA A 141 8.79 0.92 -15.99
C ALA A 141 7.45 1.66 -16.14
N THR A 142 7.34 2.64 -17.05
CA THR A 142 6.13 3.45 -17.23
C THR A 142 5.20 2.98 -18.35
N LEU A 143 5.54 1.89 -19.04
CA LEU A 143 4.65 1.31 -20.05
C LEU A 143 3.30 0.95 -19.41
N CYS A 144 2.21 1.56 -19.89
CA CYS A 144 0.88 1.45 -19.30
C CYS A 144 0.80 1.89 -17.83
N ASN A 145 1.58 2.91 -17.43
CA ASN A 145 1.53 3.46 -16.07
C ASN A 145 0.10 3.88 -15.71
N ALA A 146 -0.31 3.54 -14.49
CA ALA A 146 -1.69 3.69 -14.02
C ALA A 146 -2.72 3.05 -14.98
N GLY A 147 -2.34 2.00 -15.71
CA GLY A 147 -3.21 1.26 -16.62
C GLY A 147 -3.63 2.02 -17.88
N LEU A 148 -3.00 3.16 -18.20
CA LEU A 148 -3.30 3.92 -19.42
C LEU A 148 -2.86 3.13 -20.66
N PHE A 149 -3.64 3.17 -21.73
CA PHE A 149 -3.22 2.56 -22.99
C PHE A 149 -2.29 3.50 -23.78
N PRO A 150 -1.42 2.95 -24.66
CA PRO A 150 -0.67 3.76 -25.61
C PRO A 150 -1.60 4.61 -26.49
N THR A 151 -1.14 5.80 -26.90
CA THR A 151 -1.93 6.78 -27.66
C THR A 151 -2.53 6.18 -28.93
N GLU A 152 -1.79 5.31 -29.62
CA GLU A 152 -2.21 4.62 -30.84
C GLU A 152 -3.43 3.72 -30.58
N VAL A 153 -3.47 3.03 -29.43
CA VAL A 153 -4.60 2.20 -29.01
C VAL A 153 -5.82 3.08 -28.70
N ILE A 154 -5.59 4.20 -27.99
CA ILE A 154 -6.67 5.15 -27.67
C ILE A 154 -7.28 5.70 -28.97
N GLN A 155 -6.45 6.14 -29.90
CA GLN A 155 -6.88 6.69 -31.20
C GLN A 155 -7.60 5.64 -32.05
N ALA A 156 -7.11 4.39 -32.08
CA ALA A 156 -7.76 3.30 -32.82
C ALA A 156 -9.18 3.00 -32.33
N THR A 157 -9.50 3.29 -31.07
CA THR A 157 -10.84 3.13 -30.50
C THR A 157 -11.68 4.42 -30.56
N GLY A 158 -11.18 5.47 -31.21
CA GLY A 158 -11.81 6.79 -31.22
C GLY A 158 -11.90 7.42 -29.83
N GLY A 159 -11.00 7.06 -28.91
CA GLY A 159 -11.03 7.48 -27.51
C GLY A 159 -12.05 6.73 -26.65
N LYS A 160 -12.72 5.69 -27.17
CA LYS A 160 -13.67 4.88 -26.39
C LYS A 160 -13.00 4.19 -25.20
N TYR A 161 -11.77 3.73 -25.38
CA TYR A 161 -10.97 3.13 -24.31
C TYR A 161 -9.66 3.90 -24.12
N THR A 162 -9.43 4.36 -22.90
CA THR A 162 -8.26 5.14 -22.50
C THR A 162 -7.40 4.39 -21.48
N THR A 163 -8.00 3.44 -20.75
CA THR A 163 -7.32 2.69 -19.70
C THR A 163 -7.98 1.34 -19.43
N ILE A 164 -7.22 0.37 -18.93
CA ILE A 164 -7.77 -0.89 -18.42
C ILE A 164 -8.77 -0.69 -17.25
N GLN A 165 -8.80 0.49 -16.64
CA GLN A 165 -9.76 0.87 -15.58
C GLN A 165 -11.13 1.30 -16.11
N ASP A 166 -11.34 1.33 -17.42
CA ASP A 166 -12.55 1.86 -18.07
C ASP A 166 -13.83 1.10 -17.69
N ARG A 167 -13.69 -0.17 -17.28
CA ARG A 167 -14.76 -1.01 -16.73
C ARG A 167 -14.50 -1.33 -15.26
N PRO A 168 -15.06 -0.57 -14.30
CA PRO A 168 -14.75 -0.80 -12.89
C PRO A 168 -15.27 -2.14 -12.34
N GLN A 169 -16.29 -2.71 -12.99
CA GLN A 169 -16.93 -3.98 -12.66
C GLN A 169 -16.23 -5.22 -13.23
N GLY A 170 -15.02 -5.03 -13.78
CA GLY A 170 -14.26 -6.04 -14.52
C GLY A 170 -14.54 -6.01 -16.03
N TRP A 171 -13.63 -6.59 -16.82
CA TRP A 171 -13.82 -6.68 -18.28
C TRP A 171 -14.76 -7.83 -18.65
N ARG A 172 -14.79 -8.88 -17.81
CA ARG A 172 -15.64 -10.06 -17.91
C ARG A 172 -15.44 -10.75 -19.26
N CYS A 173 -14.18 -11.10 -19.51
CA CYS A 173 -13.72 -11.62 -20.80
C CYS A 173 -14.31 -13.00 -21.13
N VAL A 174 -14.90 -13.69 -20.15
CA VAL A 174 -15.61 -14.95 -20.32
C VAL A 174 -17.10 -14.78 -19.99
N LYS A 175 -17.96 -15.60 -20.60
CA LYS A 175 -19.37 -15.67 -20.21
C LYS A 175 -19.52 -16.13 -18.75
N PRO A 176 -20.62 -15.76 -18.04
CA PRO A 176 -20.93 -16.30 -16.72
C PRO A 176 -20.78 -17.82 -16.65
N VAL A 177 -20.39 -18.35 -15.49
CA VAL A 177 -20.09 -19.79 -15.32
C VAL A 177 -21.29 -20.68 -15.68
N GLU A 178 -22.50 -20.23 -15.39
CA GLU A 178 -23.77 -20.91 -15.71
C GLU A 178 -23.97 -21.03 -17.24
N GLN A 179 -23.58 -20.00 -18.00
CA GLN A 179 -23.66 -20.01 -19.46
C GLN A 179 -22.54 -20.85 -20.11
N ARG A 180 -21.56 -21.29 -19.33
CA ARG A 180 -20.48 -22.18 -19.76
C ARG A 180 -20.73 -23.64 -19.34
N GLY A 181 -21.91 -23.95 -18.81
CA GLY A 181 -22.28 -25.29 -18.33
C GLY A 181 -21.69 -25.65 -16.96
N GLY A 182 -21.13 -24.68 -16.25
CA GLY A 182 -20.68 -24.83 -14.86
C GLY A 182 -21.70 -24.31 -13.86
N THR A 183 -21.37 -24.43 -12.58
CA THR A 183 -22.15 -23.85 -11.48
C THR A 183 -21.32 -22.81 -10.74
N LYS A 184 -22.00 -21.81 -10.16
CA LYS A 184 -21.38 -20.87 -9.22
C LYS A 184 -20.66 -21.66 -8.13
N TRP A 185 -19.40 -21.33 -7.89
CA TRP A 185 -18.60 -21.98 -6.84
C TRP A 185 -19.23 -21.70 -5.46
N GLN A 186 -19.14 -22.67 -4.55
CA GLN A 186 -19.65 -22.56 -3.19
C GLN A 186 -18.58 -23.06 -2.22
N GLY A 187 -18.48 -22.40 -1.07
CA GLY A 187 -17.59 -22.78 0.01
C GLY A 187 -17.93 -21.99 1.27
N THR A 188 -17.29 -22.36 2.37
CA THR A 188 -17.41 -21.58 3.62
C THR A 188 -16.73 -20.21 3.46
N PRO A 189 -17.13 -19.16 4.20
CA PRO A 189 -16.46 -17.86 4.16
C PRO A 189 -14.94 -17.93 4.39
N GLU A 190 -14.50 -18.85 5.24
CA GLU A 190 -13.10 -19.15 5.55
C GLU A 190 -12.37 -19.75 4.33
N GLU A 191 -13.00 -20.72 3.68
CA GLU A 191 -12.48 -21.34 2.46
C GLU A 191 -12.44 -20.35 1.30
N ALA A 192 -13.47 -19.52 1.14
CA ALA A 192 -13.52 -18.48 0.13
C ALA A 192 -12.34 -17.51 0.26
N LEU A 193 -12.05 -17.03 1.48
CA LEU A 193 -10.91 -16.14 1.70
C LEU A 193 -9.56 -16.84 1.41
N LYS A 194 -9.41 -18.13 1.74
CA LYS A 194 -8.23 -18.92 1.37
C LYS A 194 -8.06 -19.07 -0.15
N VAL A 195 -9.16 -19.35 -0.87
CA VAL A 195 -9.18 -19.47 -2.33
C VAL A 195 -8.78 -18.15 -3.00
N VAL A 196 -9.37 -17.03 -2.57
CA VAL A 196 -9.01 -15.70 -3.08
C VAL A 196 -7.57 -15.35 -2.74
N ARG A 197 -7.09 -15.69 -1.54
CA ARG A 197 -5.68 -15.47 -1.15
C ARG A 197 -4.71 -16.23 -2.05
N ALA A 198 -5.02 -17.49 -2.38
CA ALA A 198 -4.20 -18.29 -3.29
C ALA A 198 -4.13 -17.63 -4.69
N ALA A 199 -5.27 -17.21 -5.24
CA ALA A 199 -5.32 -16.51 -6.52
C ALA A 199 -4.56 -15.17 -6.51
N ALA A 200 -4.79 -14.35 -5.48
CA ALA A 200 -4.13 -13.05 -5.36
C ALA A 200 -2.60 -13.17 -5.26
N ARG A 201 -2.10 -14.15 -4.49
CA ARG A 201 -0.66 -14.45 -4.40
C ARG A 201 -0.09 -14.95 -5.71
N PHE A 202 -0.81 -15.83 -6.41
CA PHE A 202 -0.42 -16.28 -7.74
C PHE A 202 -0.30 -15.11 -8.74
N TYR A 203 -1.21 -14.13 -8.68
CA TYR A 203 -1.16 -12.94 -9.56
C TYR A 203 -0.20 -11.83 -9.08
N GLY A 204 0.42 -11.97 -7.92
CA GLY A 204 1.50 -11.09 -7.45
C GLY A 204 1.15 -10.09 -6.34
N PHE A 205 0.02 -10.24 -5.64
CA PHE A 205 -0.22 -9.53 -4.37
C PHE A 205 0.29 -10.33 -3.16
N ASP A 206 0.58 -9.63 -2.06
CA ASP A 206 1.24 -10.25 -0.91
C ASP A 206 0.28 -10.95 0.03
N ASP A 207 -0.81 -10.27 0.37
CA ASP A 207 -1.85 -10.82 1.21
C ASP A 207 -3.22 -10.26 0.86
N VAL A 208 -4.22 -10.99 1.35
CA VAL A 208 -5.63 -10.69 1.18
C VAL A 208 -6.31 -10.72 2.54
N THR A 209 -7.04 -9.65 2.82
CA THR A 209 -7.93 -9.53 3.97
C THR A 209 -9.32 -9.12 3.48
N ALA A 210 -10.33 -9.26 4.33
CA ALA A 210 -11.69 -8.89 3.97
C ALA A 210 -12.40 -8.22 5.15
N ILE A 211 -13.23 -7.24 4.87
CA ILE A 211 -14.11 -6.59 5.87
C ILE A 211 -15.53 -6.49 5.32
N PRO A 212 -16.55 -6.54 6.19
CA PRO A 212 -17.92 -6.32 5.78
C PRO A 212 -18.13 -4.87 5.29
N VAL A 213 -19.09 -4.70 4.40
CA VAL A 213 -19.63 -3.38 4.02
C VAL A 213 -20.70 -3.03 5.07
N ASP A 214 -20.22 -2.65 6.25
CA ASP A 214 -21.03 -2.27 7.42
C ASP A 214 -21.07 -0.75 7.63
N ASP A 215 -21.68 -0.30 8.73
CA ASP A 215 -21.81 1.13 9.05
C ASP A 215 -20.46 1.85 9.13
N LYS A 216 -19.40 1.18 9.65
CA LYS A 216 -18.06 1.76 9.72
C LYS A 216 -17.44 1.88 8.33
N PHE A 217 -17.60 0.86 7.48
CA PHE A 217 -17.16 0.93 6.09
C PHE A 217 -17.87 2.05 5.33
N LEU A 218 -19.19 2.18 5.51
CA LEU A 218 -19.98 3.23 4.85
C LEU A 218 -19.60 4.65 5.33
N LYS A 219 -19.04 4.80 6.53
CA LYS A 219 -18.47 6.07 7.03
C LYS A 219 -17.15 6.47 6.39
N VAL A 220 -16.39 5.51 5.83
CA VAL A 220 -15.16 5.80 5.07
C VAL A 220 -15.37 5.76 3.56
N MET A 221 -16.43 5.11 3.10
CA MET A 221 -16.84 5.12 1.70
C MET A 221 -17.42 6.49 1.32
N TRP A 222 -17.05 6.98 0.15
CA TRP A 222 -17.61 8.19 -0.43
C TRP A 222 -18.90 7.89 -1.19
N GLY A 223 -19.93 8.69 -0.97
CA GLY A 223 -21.13 8.72 -1.81
C GLY A 223 -20.90 9.46 -3.14
N GLN A 224 -19.90 10.33 -3.20
CA GLN A 224 -19.48 11.00 -4.43
C GLN A 224 -17.99 11.29 -4.41
N LYS A 225 -17.30 11.00 -5.52
CA LYS A 225 -15.89 11.34 -5.71
C LYS A 225 -15.58 11.65 -7.17
N ARG A 226 -14.78 12.70 -7.41
CA ARG A 226 -14.13 12.91 -8.69
C ARG A 226 -12.86 12.07 -8.76
N MET A 227 -12.78 11.24 -9.79
CA MET A 227 -11.54 10.51 -10.06
C MET A 227 -10.54 11.42 -10.74
N LEU A 228 -9.26 11.12 -10.54
CA LEU A 228 -8.16 11.86 -11.14
C LEU A 228 -8.35 11.95 -12.67
N ARG A 229 -8.22 13.16 -13.24
CA ARG A 229 -8.38 13.45 -14.68
C ARG A 229 -9.80 13.27 -15.23
N MET A 230 -10.83 13.14 -14.38
CA MET A 230 -12.22 13.10 -14.82
C MET A 230 -12.90 14.46 -14.63
N ALA A 231 -13.66 14.90 -15.63
CA ALA A 231 -14.39 16.17 -15.58
C ALA A 231 -15.63 16.12 -14.65
N THR A 232 -16.22 14.95 -14.48
CA THR A 232 -17.48 14.77 -13.74
C THR A 232 -17.25 13.86 -12.52
N PRO A 233 -17.71 14.26 -11.31
CA PRO A 233 -17.73 13.38 -10.15
C PRO A 233 -18.62 12.16 -10.36
N THR A 234 -18.16 11.00 -9.90
CA THR A 234 -18.95 9.77 -9.88
C THR A 234 -19.73 9.67 -8.58
N LYS A 235 -21.04 9.44 -8.66
CA LYS A 235 -21.93 9.13 -7.53
C LYS A 235 -22.01 7.62 -7.31
N PHE A 236 -22.01 7.19 -6.05
CA PHE A 236 -22.13 5.80 -5.63
C PHE A 236 -23.39 5.64 -4.79
N GLU A 237 -24.25 4.69 -5.14
CA GLU A 237 -25.46 4.38 -4.37
C GLU A 237 -25.72 2.88 -4.35
N PHE A 238 -26.34 2.39 -3.28
CA PHE A 238 -26.78 1.00 -3.21
C PHE A 238 -28.21 0.87 -3.73
N GLY A 239 -28.45 -0.09 -4.62
CA GLY A 239 -29.73 -0.26 -5.30
C GLY A 239 -30.18 -1.71 -5.37
N ASP A 240 -31.47 -1.89 -5.66
CA ASP A 240 -32.07 -3.19 -5.95
C ASP A 240 -31.86 -3.53 -7.43
N VAL A 241 -30.63 -3.97 -7.73
CA VAL A 241 -30.17 -4.33 -9.07
C VAL A 241 -29.39 -5.64 -8.98
N ASP A 242 -29.48 -6.47 -10.02
CA ASP A 242 -28.77 -7.75 -10.03
C ASP A 242 -27.25 -7.57 -10.17
N ASP A 243 -26.82 -6.50 -10.83
CA ASP A 243 -25.43 -6.25 -11.18
C ASP A 243 -25.06 -4.76 -11.02
N PHE A 244 -23.77 -4.44 -11.06
CA PHE A 244 -23.29 -3.06 -11.06
C PHE A 244 -23.81 -2.31 -12.29
N VAL A 245 -24.52 -1.21 -12.06
CA VAL A 245 -25.00 -0.33 -13.15
C VAL A 245 -24.10 0.89 -13.22
N CYS A 246 -23.18 0.90 -14.18
CA CYS A 246 -22.30 2.04 -14.46
C CYS A 246 -22.98 2.95 -15.50
N THR A 247 -23.07 4.25 -15.23
CA THR A 247 -23.66 5.23 -16.14
C THR A 247 -22.71 6.40 -16.40
N PRO A 248 -22.27 6.61 -17.65
CA PRO A 248 -22.26 5.63 -18.76
C PRO A 248 -21.54 4.31 -18.41
N GLU A 249 -21.68 3.26 -19.23
CA GLU A 249 -21.10 1.92 -18.96
C GLU A 249 -19.57 1.93 -18.87
N ILE A 250 -18.94 2.85 -19.60
CA ILE A 250 -17.50 3.06 -19.69
C ILE A 250 -17.20 4.47 -19.19
N GLN A 251 -15.99 4.70 -18.67
CA GLN A 251 -15.56 6.04 -18.26
C GLN A 251 -15.72 7.09 -19.40
N PRO A 252 -16.08 8.35 -19.07
CA PRO A 252 -16.25 8.90 -17.73
C PRO A 252 -17.63 8.60 -17.12
N MET A 253 -17.65 7.85 -16.01
CA MET A 253 -18.88 7.51 -15.29
C MET A 253 -19.31 8.64 -14.36
N SER A 254 -20.58 9.04 -14.42
CA SER A 254 -21.20 9.97 -13.48
C SER A 254 -21.91 9.27 -12.33
N LYS A 255 -22.27 7.99 -12.49
CA LYS A 255 -23.00 7.21 -11.49
C LYS A 255 -22.65 5.72 -11.54
N ILE A 256 -22.58 5.08 -10.38
CA ILE A 256 -22.50 3.63 -10.21
C ILE A 256 -23.53 3.20 -9.16
N VAL A 257 -24.46 2.32 -9.56
CA VAL A 257 -25.38 1.65 -8.63
C VAL A 257 -24.78 0.30 -8.23
N ILE A 258 -24.63 0.08 -6.93
CA ILE A 258 -24.05 -1.11 -6.32
C ILE A 258 -25.20 -2.02 -5.86
N PRO A 259 -25.25 -3.30 -6.27
CA PRO A 259 -26.23 -4.25 -5.77
C PRO A 259 -26.21 -4.38 -4.24
N LYS A 260 -27.37 -4.37 -3.59
CA LYS A 260 -27.47 -4.60 -2.12
C LYS A 260 -26.90 -5.94 -1.65
N ARG A 261 -26.73 -6.93 -2.55
CA ARG A 261 -26.09 -8.22 -2.26
C ARG A 261 -24.57 -8.12 -2.07
N VAL A 262 -23.95 -7.04 -2.52
CA VAL A 262 -22.52 -6.79 -2.37
C VAL A 262 -22.24 -6.33 -0.94
N LYS A 263 -21.75 -7.25 -0.11
CA LYS A 263 -21.59 -7.07 1.34
C LYS A 263 -20.16 -7.17 1.84
N TRP A 264 -19.20 -7.40 0.94
CA TRP A 264 -17.81 -7.62 1.31
C TRP A 264 -16.87 -6.70 0.54
N PHE A 265 -15.84 -6.22 1.23
CA PHE A 265 -14.69 -5.56 0.63
C PHE A 265 -13.46 -6.43 0.83
N LEU A 266 -12.91 -6.94 -0.28
CA LEU A 266 -11.60 -7.59 -0.30
C LEU A 266 -10.52 -6.52 -0.36
N GLN A 267 -9.54 -6.60 0.52
CA GLN A 267 -8.36 -5.77 0.55
C GLN A 267 -7.15 -6.57 0.07
N PHE A 268 -6.30 -5.93 -0.74
CA PHE A 268 -5.06 -6.51 -1.26
C PHE A 268 -3.87 -5.63 -0.92
N SER A 269 -2.83 -6.24 -0.37
CA SER A 269 -1.58 -5.56 -0.07
C SER A 269 -0.59 -5.71 -1.25
N SER A 270 -0.03 -4.58 -1.68
CA SER A 270 0.91 -4.52 -2.81
C SER A 270 2.26 -3.96 -2.37
N ARG A 271 3.30 -4.81 -2.37
CA ARG A 271 4.68 -4.38 -2.17
C ARG A 271 5.19 -3.51 -3.31
N GLN A 272 6.02 -2.55 -2.93
CA GLN A 272 6.90 -1.83 -3.85
C GLN A 272 8.20 -2.61 -4.02
N LEU A 273 8.84 -2.49 -5.19
CA LEU A 273 10.18 -3.01 -5.42
C LEU A 273 11.19 -2.24 -4.53
N GLY A 274 11.48 -2.79 -3.35
CA GLY A 274 12.13 -2.08 -2.26
C GLY A 274 13.59 -1.74 -2.54
N GLU A 275 14.37 -2.68 -3.09
CA GLU A 275 15.81 -2.48 -3.32
C GLU A 275 16.07 -1.30 -4.26
N VAL A 276 15.54 -1.32 -5.49
CA VAL A 276 15.70 -0.19 -6.43
C VAL A 276 15.20 1.15 -5.85
N THR A 277 14.21 1.13 -4.96
CA THR A 277 13.72 2.35 -4.29
C THR A 277 14.76 2.97 -3.36
N LYS A 278 15.60 2.16 -2.69
CA LYS A 278 16.67 2.66 -1.82
C LYS A 278 17.69 3.53 -2.57
N HIS A 279 17.86 3.26 -3.86
CA HIS A 279 18.77 3.94 -4.78
C HIS A 279 18.08 5.07 -5.58
N GLY A 280 16.76 5.19 -5.49
CA GLY A 280 15.99 6.15 -6.28
C GLY A 280 16.36 7.61 -6.02
N VAL A 281 16.39 8.41 -7.08
CA VAL A 281 16.68 9.85 -7.05
C VAL A 281 15.47 10.64 -7.55
N GLY A 282 15.10 11.69 -6.84
CA GLY A 282 13.97 12.52 -7.23
C GLY A 282 12.65 11.75 -7.44
N THR A 283 11.68 12.39 -8.07
CA THR A 283 10.30 11.89 -8.18
C THR A 283 10.05 11.12 -9.48
N CYS A 284 10.93 11.29 -10.47
CA CYS A 284 10.86 10.64 -11.78
C CYS A 284 11.81 9.45 -11.92
N GLN A 285 12.78 9.26 -11.01
CA GLN A 285 13.69 8.11 -11.05
C GLN A 285 13.46 7.15 -9.89
N ASN A 286 12.19 6.78 -9.72
CA ASN A 286 11.77 5.69 -8.87
C ASN A 286 11.06 4.63 -9.71
N ALA A 287 11.85 3.86 -10.48
CA ALA A 287 11.35 2.77 -11.32
C ALA A 287 10.52 1.76 -10.50
N GLY A 288 10.91 1.48 -9.26
CA GLY A 288 10.19 0.57 -8.39
C GLY A 288 8.76 1.03 -8.13
N GLN A 289 8.55 2.31 -7.83
CA GLN A 289 7.21 2.89 -7.71
C GLN A 289 6.43 2.82 -9.03
N LEU A 290 7.03 3.29 -10.13
CA LEU A 290 6.35 3.40 -11.43
C LEU A 290 5.90 2.02 -11.93
N TYR A 291 6.78 1.03 -11.87
CA TYR A 291 6.49 -0.34 -12.30
C TYR A 291 5.42 -1.00 -11.43
N THR A 292 5.41 -0.71 -10.13
CA THR A 292 4.35 -1.19 -9.24
C THR A 292 2.98 -0.70 -9.74
N TYR A 293 2.86 0.56 -10.20
CA TYR A 293 1.62 1.11 -10.74
C TYR A 293 1.10 0.43 -12.01
N VAL A 294 1.99 -0.12 -12.82
CA VAL A 294 1.63 -0.93 -13.98
C VAL A 294 1.07 -2.28 -13.53
N ASN A 295 1.79 -2.96 -12.64
CA ASN A 295 1.47 -4.33 -12.25
C ASN A 295 0.18 -4.44 -11.44
N TRP A 296 -0.02 -3.60 -10.43
CA TRP A 296 -1.14 -3.81 -9.50
C TRP A 296 -2.50 -3.62 -10.18
N ILE A 297 -2.64 -2.70 -11.14
CA ILE A 297 -3.91 -2.48 -11.84
C ILE A 297 -4.27 -3.72 -12.65
N ARG A 298 -3.29 -4.28 -13.37
CA ARG A 298 -3.45 -5.55 -14.08
C ARG A 298 -3.87 -6.64 -13.09
N THR A 299 -3.16 -6.79 -11.97
CA THR A 299 -3.45 -7.80 -10.95
C THR A 299 -4.86 -7.66 -10.36
N VAL A 300 -5.33 -6.46 -10.03
CA VAL A 300 -6.73 -6.23 -9.57
C VAL A 300 -7.70 -6.71 -10.64
N LYS A 301 -7.48 -6.37 -11.92
CA LYS A 301 -8.37 -6.79 -13.01
C LYS A 301 -8.38 -8.30 -13.18
N THR A 302 -7.22 -8.97 -13.07
CA THR A 302 -7.15 -10.43 -13.11
C THR A 302 -7.91 -11.08 -11.95
N ILE A 303 -7.86 -10.48 -10.74
CA ILE A 303 -8.66 -10.97 -9.60
C ILE A 303 -10.16 -10.77 -9.86
N GLN A 304 -10.59 -9.67 -10.48
CA GLN A 304 -12.00 -9.49 -10.86
C GLN A 304 -12.45 -10.56 -11.87
N GLU A 305 -11.62 -10.89 -12.87
CA GLU A 305 -11.90 -11.98 -13.80
C GLU A 305 -11.95 -13.35 -13.10
N PHE A 306 -11.10 -13.57 -12.10
CA PHE A 306 -11.14 -14.77 -11.27
C PHE A 306 -12.45 -14.89 -10.48
N LEU A 307 -12.85 -13.82 -9.78
CA LEU A 307 -14.13 -13.77 -9.05
C LEU A 307 -15.32 -13.98 -9.99
N TRP A 308 -15.29 -13.36 -11.17
CA TRP A 308 -16.28 -13.57 -12.22
C TRP A 308 -16.33 -15.02 -12.70
N GLY A 309 -15.16 -15.65 -12.87
CA GLY A 309 -15.02 -17.06 -13.21
C GLY A 309 -15.63 -18.00 -12.17
N LEU A 310 -15.62 -17.61 -10.88
CA LEU A 310 -16.29 -18.31 -9.78
C LEU A 310 -17.80 -18.06 -9.70
N GLY A 311 -18.34 -17.11 -10.46
CA GLY A 311 -19.76 -16.72 -10.43
C GLY A 311 -20.09 -15.58 -9.45
N TYR A 312 -19.10 -14.77 -9.08
CA TYR A 312 -19.25 -13.61 -8.19
C TYR A 312 -18.95 -12.30 -8.93
N ILE A 313 -19.67 -11.26 -8.56
CA ILE A 313 -19.47 -9.91 -9.13
C ILE A 313 -18.49 -9.14 -8.26
N SER A 314 -17.76 -8.19 -8.87
CA SER A 314 -16.90 -7.30 -8.11
C SER A 314 -16.80 -5.89 -8.71
N LEU A 315 -16.51 -4.90 -7.87
CA LEU A 315 -16.26 -3.50 -8.26
C LEU A 315 -14.94 -3.01 -7.67
N ASP A 316 -14.07 -2.46 -8.51
CA ASP A 316 -12.75 -2.06 -8.08
C ASP A 316 -12.69 -0.73 -7.32
N ASN A 317 -11.78 -0.66 -6.34
CA ASN A 317 -11.40 0.57 -5.64
C ASN A 317 -10.08 1.15 -6.17
N ILE A 318 -9.79 0.97 -7.47
CA ILE A 318 -8.55 1.46 -8.10
C ILE A 318 -8.49 2.98 -7.94
N ASN A 319 -7.33 3.50 -7.51
CA ASN A 319 -7.13 4.92 -7.19
C ASN A 319 -8.08 5.46 -6.10
N GLY A 320 -8.51 4.57 -5.20
CA GLY A 320 -9.51 4.85 -4.17
C GLY A 320 -10.81 5.31 -4.80
N ARG A 321 -11.39 4.53 -5.71
CA ARG A 321 -12.60 4.92 -6.45
C ARG A 321 -13.74 5.39 -5.55
N PHE A 322 -14.00 4.63 -4.49
CA PHE A 322 -15.09 4.88 -3.56
C PHE A 322 -14.66 4.87 -2.10
N ALA A 323 -13.45 4.44 -1.74
CA ALA A 323 -12.96 4.53 -0.37
C ALA A 323 -11.44 4.83 -0.29
N PRO A 324 -10.95 5.55 0.74
CA PRO A 324 -9.53 5.77 0.94
C PRO A 324 -8.80 4.45 1.17
N THR A 325 -7.85 4.13 0.29
CA THR A 325 -7.07 2.89 0.32
C THR A 325 -6.37 2.66 1.66
N GLY A 326 -5.80 3.72 2.25
CA GLY A 326 -5.15 3.61 3.55
C GLY A 326 -6.09 3.25 4.70
N ALA A 327 -7.29 3.85 4.74
CA ALA A 327 -8.28 3.58 5.77
C ALA A 327 -8.80 2.14 5.68
N THR A 328 -9.16 1.69 4.47
CA THR A 328 -9.61 0.32 4.26
C THR A 328 -8.51 -0.70 4.55
N GLY A 329 -7.25 -0.38 4.24
CA GLY A 329 -6.09 -1.21 4.60
C GLY A 329 -5.90 -1.38 6.11
N ILE A 330 -6.04 -0.30 6.89
CA ILE A 330 -5.94 -0.35 8.35
C ILE A 330 -7.11 -1.12 8.97
N MET A 331 -8.33 -0.83 8.52
CA MET A 331 -9.54 -1.50 9.00
C MET A 331 -9.52 -3.01 8.72
N ALA A 332 -8.95 -3.42 7.57
CA ALA A 332 -8.84 -4.82 7.19
C ALA A 332 -7.63 -5.56 7.80
N GLY A 333 -6.79 -4.87 8.57
CA GLY A 333 -5.65 -5.50 9.25
C GLY A 333 -4.40 -5.69 8.38
N ALA A 334 -4.26 -4.94 7.28
CA ALA A 334 -3.04 -4.96 6.47
C ALA A 334 -1.83 -4.34 7.20
N GLY A 335 -2.09 -3.37 8.09
CA GLY A 335 -1.06 -2.61 8.79
C GLY A 335 -1.62 -1.53 9.70
N GLU A 336 -0.72 -0.73 10.27
CA GLU A 336 -1.05 0.40 11.14
C GLU A 336 -0.83 1.74 10.43
N LEU A 337 -1.52 2.79 10.86
CA LEU A 337 -1.23 4.15 10.39
C LEU A 337 0.11 4.63 10.95
N ALA A 338 1.06 4.94 10.05
CA ALA A 338 2.37 5.44 10.41
C ALA A 338 2.55 6.94 10.13
N ARG A 339 3.62 7.53 10.68
CA ARG A 339 3.95 8.96 10.58
C ARG A 339 3.98 9.51 9.14
N TRP A 340 4.44 8.73 8.18
CA TRP A 340 4.48 9.13 6.76
C TRP A 340 3.09 9.35 6.14
N GLY A 341 2.03 8.94 6.84
CA GLY A 341 0.65 9.28 6.51
C GLY A 341 -0.15 8.19 5.80
N ALA A 342 0.39 6.97 5.73
CA ALA A 342 -0.27 5.82 5.14
C ALA A 342 0.06 4.53 5.93
N VAL A 343 -0.40 3.39 5.40
CA VAL A 343 -0.29 2.08 6.06
C VAL A 343 1.17 1.62 6.11
N MET A 344 1.59 1.17 7.29
CA MET A 344 2.83 0.46 7.52
C MET A 344 2.51 -0.99 7.85
N THR A 345 3.04 -1.91 7.07
CA THR A 345 2.81 -3.36 7.25
C THR A 345 3.88 -3.96 8.15
N PRO A 346 3.58 -5.02 8.91
CA PRO A 346 4.57 -5.66 9.78
C PRO A 346 5.75 -6.27 9.00
N LYS A 347 5.47 -6.87 7.84
CA LYS A 347 6.50 -7.54 7.03
C LYS A 347 7.38 -6.56 6.27
N TYR A 348 6.77 -5.60 5.58
CA TYR A 348 7.46 -4.80 4.57
C TYR A 348 7.58 -3.33 4.95
N GLY A 349 7.20 -2.95 6.17
CA GLY A 349 7.22 -1.57 6.63
C GLY A 349 6.38 -0.69 5.71
N ILE A 350 7.01 0.38 5.20
CA ILE A 350 6.38 1.31 4.26
C ILE A 350 6.86 1.09 2.81
N MET A 351 7.55 -0.01 2.53
CA MET A 351 7.81 -0.52 1.17
C MET A 351 6.59 -1.25 0.59
N VAL A 352 5.42 -0.70 0.88
CA VAL A 352 4.13 -1.07 0.29
C VAL A 352 3.61 0.15 -0.45
N ARG A 353 3.01 -0.06 -1.62
CA ARG A 353 2.60 1.06 -2.45
C ARG A 353 1.19 1.49 -2.15
N VAL A 354 0.23 0.60 -2.36
CA VAL A 354 -1.18 0.91 -2.24
C VAL A 354 -1.91 -0.31 -1.69
N MET A 355 -2.88 -0.03 -0.82
CA MET A 355 -3.82 -1.01 -0.31
C MET A 355 -5.03 -1.04 -1.25
N HIS A 356 -5.06 -1.99 -2.17
CA HIS A 356 -6.13 -2.11 -3.14
C HIS A 356 -7.33 -2.83 -2.55
N GLY A 357 -8.42 -2.81 -3.31
CA GLY A 357 -9.53 -3.68 -2.97
C GLY A 357 -10.61 -3.69 -4.02
N VAL A 358 -11.53 -4.65 -3.84
CA VAL A 358 -12.75 -4.77 -4.63
C VAL A 358 -13.92 -4.99 -3.69
N LEU A 359 -15.06 -4.40 -3.99
CA LEU A 359 -16.34 -4.86 -3.43
C LEU A 359 -16.75 -6.16 -4.11
N THR A 360 -17.41 -7.06 -3.40
CA THR A 360 -17.93 -8.32 -3.97
C THR A 360 -19.14 -8.87 -3.21
N ASP A 361 -19.92 -9.73 -3.87
CA ASP A 361 -20.98 -10.54 -3.28
C ASP A 361 -20.50 -11.91 -2.79
N LEU A 362 -19.21 -12.23 -2.91
CA LEU A 362 -18.60 -13.44 -2.34
C LEU A 362 -18.62 -13.37 -0.81
N PRO A 363 -19.28 -14.31 -0.10
CA PRO A 363 -19.19 -14.41 1.35
C PRO A 363 -17.76 -14.71 1.79
N LEU A 364 -17.23 -13.93 2.74
CA LEU A 364 -15.84 -13.99 3.17
C LEU A 364 -15.73 -13.97 4.70
N GLU A 365 -14.67 -14.53 5.26
CA GLU A 365 -14.34 -14.39 6.68
C GLU A 365 -13.86 -12.95 6.94
N GLN A 366 -14.41 -12.28 7.95
CA GLN A 366 -13.95 -10.96 8.35
C GLN A 366 -12.54 -11.04 8.96
N SER A 367 -11.66 -10.17 8.51
CA SER A 367 -10.34 -9.92 9.08
C SER A 367 -10.42 -8.82 10.13
N SER A 368 -9.62 -8.94 11.18
CA SER A 368 -9.52 -7.93 12.24
C SER A 368 -8.37 -6.95 11.98
N PRO A 369 -8.48 -5.69 12.43
CA PRO A 369 -7.33 -4.80 12.55
C PRO A 369 -6.18 -5.44 13.35
N ILE A 370 -4.96 -4.90 13.19
CA ILE A 370 -3.76 -5.43 13.86
C ILE A 370 -3.05 -4.35 14.69
N ASN A 371 -2.33 -4.81 15.70
CA ASN A 371 -1.37 -4.04 16.49
C ASN A 371 -0.02 -4.74 16.45
N PHE A 372 1.01 -4.03 15.99
CA PHE A 372 2.38 -4.50 16.04
C PHE A 372 3.35 -3.47 16.64
N GLY A 373 2.82 -2.45 17.30
CA GLY A 373 3.57 -1.37 17.94
C GLY A 373 4.26 -0.41 16.98
N GLY A 374 4.02 -0.51 15.67
CA GLY A 374 4.59 0.37 14.66
C GLY A 374 4.08 1.81 14.79
N ARG A 375 2.78 1.97 15.10
CA ARG A 375 2.22 3.30 15.40
C ARG A 375 2.85 3.92 16.66
N GLU A 376 3.04 3.13 17.70
CA GLU A 376 3.66 3.61 18.95
C GLU A 376 5.13 4.00 18.71
N PHE A 377 5.86 3.18 17.97
CA PHE A 377 7.23 3.48 17.55
C PHE A 377 7.33 4.78 16.73
N CYS A 378 6.33 5.06 15.88
CA CYS A 378 6.30 6.29 15.10
C CYS A 378 6.31 7.55 15.97
N LYS A 379 5.78 7.53 17.20
CA LYS A 379 5.75 8.69 18.11
C LYS A 379 7.15 9.18 18.48
N THR A 380 8.08 8.26 18.72
CA THR A 380 9.47 8.59 19.11
C THR A 380 10.48 8.55 17.96
N CYS A 381 10.19 7.84 16.86
CA CYS A 381 11.17 7.61 15.79
C CYS A 381 11.50 8.85 14.94
N GLY A 382 10.50 9.41 14.23
CA GLY A 382 10.67 10.65 13.46
C GLY A 382 11.62 10.63 12.24
N ILE A 383 12.35 9.53 11.96
CA ILE A 383 13.40 9.48 10.92
C ILE A 383 12.90 9.95 9.54
N CYS A 384 11.72 9.51 9.12
CA CYS A 384 11.15 9.92 7.83
C CYS A 384 10.86 11.44 7.75
N ALA A 385 10.51 12.06 8.88
CA ALA A 385 10.25 13.49 8.98
C ALA A 385 11.56 14.30 8.98
N GLU A 386 12.62 13.78 9.59
CA GLU A 386 13.96 14.36 9.53
C GLU A 386 14.57 14.27 8.12
N ALA A 387 14.37 13.15 7.44
CA ALA A 387 14.92 12.91 6.11
C ALA A 387 14.20 13.68 4.98
N CYS A 388 12.96 14.14 5.20
CA CYS A 388 12.12 14.73 4.16
C CYS A 388 12.72 16.06 3.64
N PRO A 389 13.13 16.14 2.36
CA PRO A 389 13.72 17.37 1.81
C PRO A 389 12.72 18.51 1.65
N MET A 390 11.42 18.20 1.71
CA MET A 390 10.35 19.16 1.50
C MET A 390 9.74 19.70 2.79
N ASP A 391 10.16 19.17 3.96
CA ASP A 391 9.54 19.42 5.27
C ASP A 391 8.01 19.23 5.24
N ALA A 392 7.57 18.16 4.56
CA ALA A 392 6.17 17.84 4.35
C ALA A 392 5.59 16.91 5.43
N ILE A 393 6.44 16.20 6.19
CA ILE A 393 6.02 15.20 7.17
C ILE A 393 6.03 15.83 8.56
N GLN A 394 4.92 15.71 9.29
CA GLN A 394 4.77 16.29 10.62
C GLN A 394 5.75 15.67 11.63
N LYS A 395 6.43 16.54 12.37
CA LYS A 395 7.30 16.21 13.52
C LYS A 395 6.47 16.25 14.81
N GLY A 396 6.90 15.53 15.85
CA GLY A 396 6.22 15.46 17.15
C GLY A 396 4.96 14.59 17.16
N GLU A 397 4.00 14.95 18.01
CA GLU A 397 2.77 14.18 18.25
C GLU A 397 1.76 14.30 17.11
N PRO A 398 0.91 13.28 16.87
CA PRO A 398 -0.22 13.38 15.94
C PRO A 398 -1.32 14.32 16.48
N SER A 399 -2.20 14.81 15.61
CA SER A 399 -3.30 15.72 15.96
C SER A 399 -4.65 15.24 15.41
N TRP A 400 -5.71 15.59 16.12
CA TRP A 400 -7.10 15.47 15.65
C TRP A 400 -7.47 16.61 14.70
N GLU A 401 -6.86 17.78 14.89
CA GLU A 401 -7.12 18.98 14.10
C GLU A 401 -6.68 18.77 12.65
N VAL A 402 -7.51 19.23 11.71
CA VAL A 402 -7.20 19.19 10.28
C VAL A 402 -6.51 20.50 9.89
N ASN A 403 -5.46 20.40 9.06
CA ASN A 403 -4.67 21.58 8.67
C ASN A 403 -5.16 22.18 7.35
N HIS A 404 -5.79 21.37 6.51
CA HIS A 404 -6.25 21.77 5.18
C HIS A 404 -7.65 21.26 4.88
N LYS A 405 -8.33 21.89 3.92
CA LYS A 405 -9.68 21.52 3.48
C LYS A 405 -9.79 20.11 2.90
N TRP A 406 -8.69 19.57 2.36
CA TRP A 406 -8.61 18.21 1.82
C TRP A 406 -8.28 17.13 2.86
N ASP A 407 -8.00 17.52 4.10
CA ASP A 407 -7.72 16.57 5.17
C ASP A 407 -9.04 16.03 5.73
N ASN A 408 -9.20 14.70 5.75
CA ASN A 408 -10.36 14.08 6.39
C ASN A 408 -10.27 14.26 7.93
N PRO A 409 -11.35 14.70 8.60
CA PRO A 409 -11.42 14.80 10.06
C PRO A 409 -11.68 13.44 10.71
N GLY A 410 -11.84 13.41 12.03
CA GLY A 410 -12.38 12.25 12.76
C GLY A 410 -11.38 11.13 13.08
N TYR A 411 -10.08 11.35 12.93
CA TYR A 411 -9.05 10.40 13.38
C TYR A 411 -7.75 11.09 13.77
N LEU A 412 -7.01 10.50 14.71
CA LEU A 412 -5.74 11.03 15.22
C LEU A 412 -4.58 10.72 14.26
N HIS A 413 -4.01 11.75 13.63
CA HIS A 413 -3.06 11.59 12.52
C HIS A 413 -1.86 12.54 12.58
N TRP A 414 -0.73 12.11 12.02
CA TRP A 414 0.33 13.04 11.62
C TRP A 414 -0.08 13.75 10.34
N ARG A 415 -0.65 14.96 10.48
CA ARG A 415 -1.19 15.84 9.45
C ARG A 415 -0.09 16.38 8.53
N ASN A 416 0.41 15.48 7.69
CA ASN A 416 1.43 15.78 6.69
C ASN A 416 0.89 16.78 5.67
N ASP A 417 1.72 17.76 5.32
CA ASP A 417 1.40 18.78 4.34
C ASP A 417 1.62 18.23 2.93
N ARG A 418 0.54 17.71 2.35
CA ARG A 418 0.54 17.12 1.01
C ARG A 418 0.84 18.16 -0.08
N SER A 419 0.60 19.44 0.17
CA SER A 419 0.87 20.51 -0.81
C SER A 419 2.37 20.74 -1.03
N LYS A 420 3.19 20.41 -0.03
CA LYS A 420 4.66 20.43 -0.08
C LYS A 420 5.27 19.16 -0.66
N CYS A 421 4.52 18.06 -0.77
CA CYS A 421 5.09 16.77 -1.12
C CYS A 421 5.27 16.62 -2.64
N GLY A 422 6.51 16.41 -3.07
CA GLY A 422 6.81 16.14 -4.48
C GLY A 422 6.55 14.70 -4.93
N HIS A 423 6.15 13.81 -4.02
CA HIS A 423 6.13 12.34 -4.22
C HIS A 423 7.52 11.72 -4.48
N CYS A 424 8.55 12.23 -3.80
CA CYS A 424 9.91 11.68 -3.88
C CYS A 424 10.05 10.39 -3.03
N PRO A 425 11.03 9.51 -3.30
CA PRO A 425 11.22 8.27 -2.57
C PRO A 425 11.80 8.46 -1.17
N VAL A 426 12.37 9.61 -0.83
CA VAL A 426 13.31 9.77 0.31
C VAL A 426 12.82 9.17 1.63
N CYS A 427 11.54 9.39 1.97
CA CYS A 427 10.99 8.92 3.24
C CYS A 427 10.76 7.40 3.27
N GLN A 428 10.62 6.74 2.12
CA GLN A 428 10.28 5.32 2.07
C GLN A 428 11.46 4.46 2.53
N PRO A 429 12.69 4.53 1.96
CA PRO A 429 13.82 3.70 2.35
C PRO A 429 14.24 3.80 3.80
N VAL A 430 14.08 4.97 4.42
CA VAL A 430 14.61 5.26 5.75
C VAL A 430 13.72 4.76 6.90
N CYS A 431 12.63 4.05 6.60
CA CYS A 431 11.79 3.47 7.66
C CYS A 431 12.46 2.23 8.27
N PRO A 432 12.65 2.18 9.60
CA PRO A 432 13.26 1.01 10.26
C PRO A 432 12.46 -0.29 10.15
N PHE A 433 11.16 -0.19 9.80
CA PHE A 433 10.30 -1.36 9.61
C PHE A 433 10.38 -1.97 8.22
N ASN A 434 11.10 -1.34 7.28
CA ASN A 434 11.32 -1.94 5.97
C ASN A 434 12.07 -3.27 6.15
N ALA A 435 11.60 -4.28 5.43
CA ALA A 435 12.13 -5.63 5.50
C ALA A 435 13.67 -5.65 5.42
N MET A 436 14.27 -6.37 6.37
CA MET A 436 15.70 -6.67 6.46
C MET A 436 15.81 -8.12 6.94
N ASP A 437 15.10 -9.03 6.27
CA ASP A 437 14.79 -10.33 6.87
C ASP A 437 15.95 -11.35 6.70
N LYS A 438 17.12 -10.84 6.30
CA LYS A 438 18.40 -11.57 6.24
C LYS A 438 18.98 -11.89 7.64
N SER A 439 18.46 -11.29 8.71
CA SER A 439 18.91 -11.55 10.09
C SER A 439 17.74 -11.70 11.07
N PHE A 440 17.78 -12.75 11.89
CA PHE A 440 16.78 -13.02 12.94
C PHE A 440 16.70 -11.90 13.99
N ILE A 441 17.75 -11.09 14.12
CA ILE A 441 17.81 -9.97 15.08
C ILE A 441 16.70 -8.96 14.77
N HIS A 442 16.38 -8.71 13.50
CA HIS A 442 15.32 -7.76 13.14
C HIS A 442 13.95 -8.24 13.62
N GLU A 443 13.67 -9.55 13.58
CA GLU A 443 12.44 -10.12 14.14
C GLU A 443 12.38 -10.01 15.67
N LEU A 444 13.51 -10.15 16.36
CA LEU A 444 13.58 -9.93 17.80
C LEU A 444 13.35 -8.46 18.18
N VAL A 445 13.96 -7.53 17.44
CA VAL A 445 13.77 -6.09 17.64
C VAL A 445 12.32 -5.71 17.38
N LYS A 446 11.71 -6.18 16.29
CA LYS A 446 10.29 -5.93 15.99
C LYS A 446 9.39 -6.50 17.09
N GLY A 447 9.68 -7.70 17.61
CA GLY A 447 8.95 -8.26 18.75
C GLY A 447 9.12 -7.49 20.06
N THR A 448 10.29 -6.90 20.28
CA THR A 448 10.52 -6.02 21.43
C THR A 448 9.76 -4.71 21.28
N VAL A 449 9.83 -4.07 20.11
CA VAL A 449 9.12 -2.83 19.78
C VAL A 449 7.60 -2.99 19.88
N SER A 450 7.06 -4.17 19.51
CA SER A 450 5.62 -4.41 19.56
C SER A 450 5.03 -4.48 20.98
N THR A 451 5.88 -4.62 22.00
CA THR A 451 5.44 -4.81 23.40
C THR A 451 6.09 -3.86 24.40
N THR A 452 7.25 -3.28 24.07
CA THR A 452 8.10 -2.57 25.03
C THR A 452 8.53 -1.19 24.50
N PRO A 453 7.64 -0.18 24.50
CA PRO A 453 7.89 1.12 23.87
C PRO A 453 9.04 1.94 24.47
N ILE A 454 9.44 1.65 25.70
CA ILE A 454 10.55 2.36 26.39
C ILE A 454 11.88 2.25 25.63
N PHE A 455 12.06 1.22 24.79
CA PHE A 455 13.25 1.05 23.96
C PHE A 455 13.15 1.69 22.57
N ASN A 456 12.03 2.31 22.20
CA ASN A 456 11.83 2.81 20.84
C ASN A 456 12.87 3.86 20.43
N SER A 457 13.22 4.79 21.32
CA SER A 457 14.25 5.80 21.06
C SER A 457 15.64 5.19 20.91
N PHE A 458 15.95 4.13 21.68
CA PHE A 458 17.20 3.39 21.56
C PHE A 458 17.31 2.73 20.17
N PHE A 459 16.28 1.99 19.74
CA PHE A 459 16.27 1.36 18.42
C PHE A 459 16.25 2.38 17.27
N THR A 460 15.60 3.53 17.46
CA THR A 460 15.69 4.66 16.52
C THR A 460 17.14 5.14 16.37
N GLY A 461 17.87 5.29 17.49
CA GLY A 461 19.28 5.65 17.47
C GLY A 461 20.16 4.60 16.78
N MET A 462 19.87 3.31 17.00
CA MET A 462 20.57 2.22 16.31
C MET A 462 20.38 2.29 14.78
N ASP A 463 19.15 2.49 14.31
CA ASP A 463 18.86 2.58 12.88
C ASP A 463 19.61 3.76 12.23
N LYS A 464 19.60 4.93 12.89
CA LYS A 464 20.37 6.11 12.46
C LYS A 464 21.87 5.81 12.36
N ASN A 465 22.42 5.05 13.31
CA ASN A 465 23.85 4.69 13.32
C ASN A 465 24.23 3.65 12.27
N PHE A 466 23.36 2.65 12.03
CA PHE A 466 23.64 1.60 11.04
C PHE A 466 23.34 2.04 9.60
N ASN A 467 22.49 3.05 9.42
CA ASN A 467 22.23 3.70 8.14
C ASN A 467 21.81 2.70 7.03
N TYR A 468 20.85 1.83 7.35
CA TYR A 468 20.33 0.81 6.43
C TYR A 468 19.48 1.39 5.29
N GLY A 469 19.04 2.65 5.42
CA GLY A 469 18.06 3.29 4.54
C GLY A 469 18.55 3.52 3.11
N ARG A 470 18.78 4.78 2.74
CA ARG A 470 19.12 5.13 1.34
C ARG A 470 20.53 4.67 0.97
N LYS A 471 20.71 4.34 -0.31
CA LYS A 471 21.98 3.89 -0.88
C LYS A 471 22.36 4.75 -2.09
N PRO A 472 23.67 4.87 -2.40
CA PRO A 472 24.13 5.57 -3.61
C PRO A 472 23.40 5.07 -4.87
N PRO A 473 22.95 5.95 -5.78
CA PRO A 473 22.16 5.53 -6.94
C PRO A 473 22.86 4.49 -7.83
N ALA A 474 24.17 4.67 -8.06
CA ALA A 474 24.97 3.82 -8.95
C ALA A 474 25.13 2.38 -8.45
N GLU A 475 25.18 2.15 -7.14
CA GLU A 475 25.40 0.82 -6.53
C GLU A 475 24.35 -0.21 -6.95
N TRP A 476 23.14 0.21 -7.32
CA TRP A 476 22.10 -0.71 -7.76
C TRP A 476 22.57 -1.52 -8.96
N TRP A 477 23.21 -0.88 -9.94
CA TRP A 477 23.69 -1.53 -11.16
C TRP A 477 24.85 -2.49 -10.94
N GLU A 478 25.50 -2.42 -9.79
CA GLU A 478 26.66 -3.25 -9.41
C GLU A 478 26.25 -4.44 -8.52
N SER A 479 24.99 -4.50 -8.10
CA SER A 479 24.46 -5.54 -7.22
C SER A 479 23.57 -6.54 -7.96
N GLU A 480 23.46 -7.75 -7.41
CA GLU A 480 22.54 -8.78 -7.92
C GLU A 480 21.09 -8.35 -7.68
N GLN A 481 20.29 -8.34 -8.75
CA GLN A 481 18.91 -7.87 -8.70
C GLN A 481 17.91 -9.00 -8.53
N PRO A 482 16.96 -8.89 -7.58
CA PRO A 482 15.92 -9.89 -7.43
C PRO A 482 14.91 -9.83 -8.59
N VAL A 483 14.44 -11.01 -9.02
CA VAL A 483 13.40 -11.12 -10.04
C VAL A 483 12.12 -10.41 -9.55
N GLY A 484 11.63 -9.47 -10.34
CA GLY A 484 10.44 -8.67 -9.99
C GLY A 484 10.65 -7.73 -8.79
N GLY A 485 11.89 -7.50 -8.35
CA GLY A 485 12.19 -6.65 -7.18
C GLY A 485 11.92 -7.32 -5.83
N PHE A 486 11.64 -8.63 -5.81
CA PHE A 486 11.35 -9.38 -4.59
C PHE A 486 12.46 -10.39 -4.31
N ASP A 487 13.21 -10.13 -3.23
CA ASP A 487 14.20 -11.08 -2.75
C ASP A 487 13.47 -12.33 -2.25
N SER A 488 13.64 -13.44 -2.97
CA SER A 488 13.03 -14.74 -2.66
C SER A 488 13.92 -15.61 -1.77
N SER A 489 15.13 -15.13 -1.45
CA SER A 489 16.05 -15.79 -0.53
C SER A 489 15.71 -15.52 0.95
N VAL A 490 14.62 -14.78 1.20
CA VAL A 490 14.23 -14.26 2.52
C VAL A 490 12.87 -14.78 2.96
#